data_AF-A0A5P2B5R7-F1
#
_entry.id   AF-A0A5P2B5R7-F1
#
_cell.length_a   1.000
_cell.length_b   1.000
_cell.length_c   1.000
_cell.angle_alpha   90.00
_cell.angle_beta   90.00
_cell.angle_gamma   90.00
#
_symmetry.space_group_name_H-M   'P 1'
#
loop_
_entity.id
_entity.type
_entity.pdbx_description
1 polymer ?
#
loop_
_entity_poly.entity_id
_entity_poly.type
_entity_poly.pdbx_seq_one_letter_code
_entity_poly.pdbx_strand_id
1 'polypeptide(L)'
;MGTSTTAPTLPLKVALVTANGTDAAAGTEATGGSYARKNLSVAAASSGATSNSADLVWTGMPAGTFVGVEVWDSAGTPVRLWYGALAASRTLLAGDELRITAGQLTFSLS
;
A
#
# COMPACT_ATOMS: atom_id res chain seq x y z
N MET A 1 -16.76 23.98 -11.33
CA MET A 1 -16.51 22.53 -11.17
C MET A 1 -15.08 22.37 -10.67
N GLY A 2 -14.89 22.31 -9.36
CA GLY A 2 -13.57 22.32 -8.73
C GLY A 2 -13.00 20.92 -8.63
N THR A 3 -12.17 20.52 -9.58
CA THR A 3 -11.23 19.42 -9.38
C THR A 3 -9.88 20.07 -9.12
N SER A 4 -9.61 20.43 -7.86
CA SER A 4 -8.25 20.81 -7.45
C SER A 4 -7.34 19.63 -7.77
N THR A 5 -6.62 19.71 -8.89
CA THR A 5 -5.56 18.76 -9.25
C THR A 5 -4.39 19.04 -8.31
N THR A 6 -4.56 18.67 -7.06
CA THR A 6 -3.52 18.80 -6.06
C THR A 6 -2.55 17.66 -6.34
N ALA A 7 -1.31 18.01 -6.67
CA ALA A 7 -0.26 17.01 -6.79
C ALA A 7 -0.24 16.16 -5.51
N PRO A 8 -0.01 14.84 -5.60
CA PRO A 8 0.07 13.98 -4.43
C PRO A 8 1.07 14.53 -3.40
N THR A 9 0.66 14.57 -2.14
CA THR A 9 1.57 15.00 -1.07
C THR A 9 2.53 13.89 -0.70
N LEU A 10 3.83 14.14 -0.86
CA LEU A 10 4.89 13.21 -0.49
C LEU A 10 5.18 13.25 1.02
N PRO A 11 5.62 12.14 1.64
CA PRO A 11 5.89 10.85 1.02
C PRO A 11 4.62 10.03 0.76
N LEU A 12 4.60 9.29 -0.35
CA LEU A 12 3.55 8.29 -0.58
C LEU A 12 3.61 7.20 0.48
N LYS A 13 2.46 6.61 0.79
CA LYS A 13 2.28 5.66 1.87
C LYS A 13 1.64 4.38 1.36
N VAL A 14 2.19 3.23 1.74
CA VAL A 14 1.58 1.92 1.49
C VAL A 14 0.76 1.51 2.70
N ALA A 15 -0.51 1.25 2.46
CA ALA A 15 -1.44 0.64 3.40
C ALA A 15 -1.61 -0.84 3.06
N LEU A 16 -1.78 -1.69 4.09
CA LEU A 16 -2.19 -3.08 3.92
C LEU A 16 -3.70 -3.16 4.12
N VAL A 17 -4.38 -3.96 3.30
CA VAL A 17 -5.82 -4.15 3.38
C VAL A 17 -6.21 -5.58 3.68
N THR A 18 -7.26 -5.75 4.47
CA THR A 18 -7.90 -7.04 4.78
C THR A 18 -9.02 -7.38 3.81
N ALA A 19 -9.52 -6.39 3.08
CA ALA A 19 -10.40 -6.55 1.94
C ALA A 19 -9.96 -5.62 0.80
N ASN A 20 -9.87 -6.13 -0.42
CA ASN A 20 -9.47 -5.34 -1.59
C ASN A 20 -10.49 -4.25 -1.89
N GLY A 21 -9.98 -3.09 -2.30
CA GLY A 21 -10.81 -2.04 -2.89
C GLY A 21 -11.23 -2.36 -4.32
N THR A 22 -12.08 -1.51 -4.87
CA THR A 22 -12.47 -1.47 -6.28
C THR A 22 -12.16 -0.08 -6.84
N ASP A 23 -12.37 0.14 -8.14
CA ASP A 23 -12.21 1.49 -8.71
C ASP A 23 -13.13 2.53 -8.05
N ALA A 24 -14.28 2.11 -7.53
CA ALA A 24 -15.26 2.98 -6.90
C ALA A 24 -15.03 3.20 -5.39
N ALA A 25 -14.31 2.30 -4.70
CA ALA A 25 -14.19 2.34 -3.25
C ALA A 25 -12.82 1.83 -2.75
N ALA A 26 -12.33 2.46 -1.68
CA ALA A 26 -11.18 1.98 -0.92
C ALA A 26 -11.44 0.60 -0.31
N GLY A 27 -10.38 -0.19 -0.17
CA GLY A 27 -10.39 -1.42 0.59
C GLY A 27 -10.55 -1.18 2.10
N THR A 28 -10.59 -2.26 2.86
CA THR A 28 -10.58 -2.18 4.32
C THR A 28 -9.14 -2.17 4.80
N GLU A 29 -8.64 -0.99 5.21
CA GLU A 29 -7.31 -0.87 5.78
C GLU A 29 -7.18 -1.64 7.10
N ALA A 30 -6.03 -2.29 7.28
CA ALA A 30 -5.71 -2.99 8.52
C ALA A 30 -5.67 -2.02 9.72
N THR A 31 -6.08 -2.51 10.88
CA THR A 31 -6.06 -1.74 12.13
C THR A 31 -5.65 -2.62 13.31
N GLY A 32 -5.11 -2.00 14.35
CA GLY A 32 -4.64 -2.70 15.56
C GLY A 32 -3.18 -3.16 15.49
N GLY A 33 -2.72 -3.76 16.59
CA GLY A 33 -1.30 -4.10 16.78
C GLY A 33 -0.40 -2.87 16.62
N SER A 34 0.77 -3.06 16.01
CA SER A 34 1.72 -2.00 15.66
C SER A 34 1.57 -1.53 14.21
N TYR A 35 0.45 -1.82 13.56
CA TYR A 35 0.25 -1.47 12.16
C TYR A 35 0.22 0.06 11.96
N ALA A 36 1.04 0.52 11.03
CA ALA A 36 1.03 1.88 10.50
C ALA A 36 1.43 1.83 9.02
N ARG A 37 0.92 2.76 8.20
CA ARG A 37 1.32 2.87 6.79
C ARG A 37 2.83 3.09 6.66
N LYS A 38 3.46 2.46 5.66
CA LYS A 38 4.90 2.58 5.41
C LYS A 38 5.18 3.60 4.32
N ASN A 39 6.27 4.34 4.44
CA ASN A 39 6.71 5.25 3.37
C ASN A 39 7.07 4.42 2.14
N LEU A 40 6.48 4.78 1.00
CA LEU A 40 6.85 4.21 -0.28
C LEU A 40 7.99 5.03 -0.88
N SER A 41 9.11 4.36 -1.11
CA SER A 41 10.14 4.82 -2.04
C SER A 41 10.07 3.94 -3.29
N VAL A 42 10.06 4.56 -4.47
CA VAL A 42 10.03 3.85 -5.75
C VAL A 42 11.36 3.97 -6.46
N ALA A 43 11.71 2.96 -7.25
CA ALA A 43 12.82 3.02 -8.18
C ALA A 43 12.48 3.92 -9.37
N ALA A 44 13.49 4.32 -10.15
CA ALA A 44 13.25 4.98 -11.42
C ALA A 44 12.38 4.08 -12.30
N ALA A 45 11.31 4.64 -12.87
CA ALA A 45 10.46 3.90 -13.78
C ALA A 45 11.25 3.56 -15.06
N SER A 46 11.12 2.32 -15.53
CA SER A 46 11.69 1.84 -16.78
C SER A 46 10.63 1.09 -17.57
N SER A 47 10.51 1.39 -18.86
CA SER A 47 9.52 0.75 -19.75
C SER A 47 8.07 0.77 -19.21
N GLY A 48 7.67 1.86 -18.53
CA GLY A 48 6.32 2.01 -17.98
C GLY A 48 6.05 1.20 -16.71
N ALA A 49 7.08 0.59 -16.11
CA ALA A 49 7.00 -0.08 -14.83
C ALA A 49 7.91 0.57 -13.79
N THR A 50 7.46 0.59 -12.54
CA THR A 50 8.30 0.93 -11.38
C THR A 50 8.00 -0.03 -10.24
N SER A 51 8.85 -0.06 -9.22
CA SER A 51 8.67 -0.89 -8.05
C SER A 51 9.18 -0.21 -6.78
N ASN A 52 8.80 -0.74 -5.62
CA ASN A 52 9.35 -0.28 -4.35
C ASN A 52 10.88 -0.48 -4.31
N SER A 53 11.63 0.57 -4.00
CA SER A 53 13.11 0.54 -3.95
C SER A 53 13.67 0.11 -2.59
N ALA A 54 12.83 0.00 -1.57
CA ALA A 54 13.20 -0.45 -0.24
C ALA A 54 12.17 -1.44 0.32
N ASP A 55 12.60 -2.26 1.28
CA ASP A 55 11.73 -3.19 2.00
C ASP A 55 10.67 -2.43 2.81
N LEU A 56 9.42 -2.84 2.66
CA LEU A 56 8.31 -2.37 3.48
C LEU A 56 8.05 -3.42 4.55
N VAL A 57 8.41 -3.12 5.79
CA VAL A 57 8.35 -4.06 6.92
C VAL A 57 7.35 -3.59 7.96
N TRP A 58 6.39 -4.44 8.29
CA TRP A 58 5.45 -4.28 9.39
C TRP A 58 5.67 -5.37 10.43
N THR A 59 6.13 -4.99 11.61
CA THR A 59 6.31 -5.88 12.75
C THR A 59 5.15 -5.72 13.73
N GLY A 60 4.88 -6.73 14.55
CA GLY A 60 3.83 -6.64 15.58
C GLY A 60 2.43 -6.53 14.99
N MET A 61 2.18 -7.24 13.89
CA MET A 61 0.93 -7.14 13.15
C MET A 61 -0.26 -7.69 13.95
N PRO A 62 -1.48 -7.19 13.72
CA PRO A 62 -2.69 -7.80 14.26
C PRO A 62 -2.93 -9.16 13.58
N ALA A 63 -3.60 -10.07 14.30
CA ALA A 63 -4.06 -11.32 13.70
C ALA A 63 -5.11 -11.01 12.61
N GLY A 64 -4.95 -11.58 11.43
CA GLY A 64 -5.86 -11.35 10.32
C GLY A 64 -5.33 -11.81 8.97
N THR A 65 -6.19 -11.73 7.97
CA THR A 65 -5.84 -12.05 6.57
C THR A 65 -5.68 -10.77 5.78
N PHE A 66 -4.49 -10.58 5.23
CA PHE A 66 -4.13 -9.43 4.40
C PHE A 66 -4.16 -9.86 2.94
N VAL A 67 -4.94 -9.16 2.13
CA VAL A 67 -5.28 -9.58 0.77
C VAL A 67 -4.71 -8.66 -0.30
N GLY A 68 -4.24 -7.47 0.09
CA GLY A 68 -3.80 -6.45 -0.86
C GLY A 68 -3.08 -5.29 -0.20
N VAL A 69 -2.73 -4.34 -1.04
CA VAL A 69 -2.10 -3.07 -0.69
C VAL A 69 -2.79 -1.91 -1.40
N GLU A 70 -2.74 -0.74 -0.78
CA GLU A 70 -3.16 0.51 -1.39
C GLU A 70 -2.07 1.58 -1.20
N VAL A 71 -1.91 2.45 -2.20
CA VAL A 71 -1.01 3.59 -2.14
C VAL A 71 -1.82 4.86 -1.95
N TRP A 72 -1.47 5.59 -0.91
CA TRP A 72 -2.09 6.84 -0.52
C TRP A 72 -1.06 7.95 -0.51
N ASP A 73 -1.48 9.17 -0.79
CA ASP A 73 -0.67 10.34 -0.48
C ASP A 73 -0.71 10.65 1.03
N SER A 74 0.09 11.63 1.45
CA SER A 74 0.20 12.03 2.86
C SER A 74 -0.52 13.35 3.18
N ALA A 75 -1.48 13.76 2.35
CA ALA A 75 -2.29 14.94 2.59
C ALA A 75 -3.16 14.79 3.86
N GLY A 76 -3.60 15.91 4.43
CA GLY A 76 -4.52 15.90 5.58
C GLY A 76 -5.85 15.19 5.29
N THR A 77 -6.30 15.24 4.03
CA THR A 77 -7.34 14.38 3.48
C THR A 77 -6.70 13.50 2.41
N PRO A 78 -6.20 12.30 2.76
CA PRO A 78 -5.39 11.52 1.86
C PRO A 78 -6.23 10.98 0.69
N VAL A 79 -5.63 10.97 -0.49
CA VAL A 79 -6.22 10.45 -1.72
C VAL A 79 -5.55 9.12 -2.08
N ARG A 80 -6.36 8.10 -2.42
CA ARG A 80 -5.86 6.82 -2.91
C ARG A 80 -5.42 6.96 -4.37
N LEU A 81 -4.17 6.62 -4.65
CA LEU A 81 -3.56 6.73 -5.97
C LEU A 81 -3.51 5.40 -6.71
N TRP A 82 -3.42 4.30 -5.96
CA TRP A 82 -3.32 2.96 -6.53
C TRP A 82 -3.78 1.90 -5.54
N TYR A 83 -4.22 0.75 -6.04
CA TYR A 83 -4.55 -0.42 -5.24
C TYR A 83 -4.21 -1.69 -6.03
N GLY A 84 -3.91 -2.77 -5.31
CA GLY A 84 -3.64 -4.07 -5.92
C GLY A 84 -3.71 -5.20 -4.93
N ALA A 85 -4.17 -6.36 -5.40
CA ALA A 85 -4.20 -7.59 -4.62
C ALA A 85 -2.79 -8.17 -4.48
N LEU A 86 -2.51 -8.83 -3.35
CA LEU A 86 -1.33 -9.67 -3.21
C LEU A 86 -1.52 -10.93 -4.07
N ALA A 87 -0.44 -11.42 -4.69
CA ALA A 87 -0.46 -12.66 -5.46
C ALA A 87 -0.93 -13.86 -4.63
N ALA A 88 -0.59 -13.87 -3.33
CA ALA A 88 -1.14 -14.78 -2.34
C ALA A 88 -1.53 -13.99 -1.09
N SER A 89 -2.78 -14.17 -0.63
CA SER A 89 -3.23 -13.59 0.63
C SER A 89 -2.41 -14.14 1.79
N ARG A 90 -2.09 -13.30 2.77
CA ARG A 90 -1.28 -13.66 3.92
C ARG A 90 -2.11 -13.63 5.20
N THR A 91 -2.24 -14.78 5.84
CA THR A 91 -2.79 -14.88 7.19
C THR A 91 -1.67 -14.75 8.20
N LEU A 92 -1.82 -13.84 9.15
CA LEU A 92 -0.87 -13.59 10.24
C LEU A 92 -1.54 -13.87 11.59
N LEU A 93 -0.73 -14.32 12.55
CA LEU A 93 -1.06 -14.29 13.97
C LEU A 93 -0.62 -12.97 14.59
N ALA A 94 -1.14 -12.67 15.78
CA ALA A 94 -0.79 -11.46 16.49
C ALA A 94 0.70 -11.46 16.86
N GLY A 95 1.41 -10.40 16.48
CA GLY A 95 2.85 -10.26 16.71
C GLY A 95 3.72 -10.59 15.49
N ASP A 96 3.15 -11.20 14.45
CA ASP A 96 3.90 -11.59 13.26
C ASP A 96 4.43 -10.39 12.46
N GLU A 97 5.37 -10.69 11.57
CA GLU A 97 5.90 -9.76 10.58
C GLU A 97 5.29 -10.00 9.19
N LEU A 98 4.91 -8.90 8.53
CA LEU A 98 4.69 -8.86 7.09
C LEU A 98 5.77 -7.99 6.46
N ARG A 99 6.40 -8.52 5.41
CA ARG A 99 7.39 -7.80 4.62
C ARG A 99 7.07 -7.91 3.14
N ILE A 100 7.13 -6.77 2.46
CA ILE A 100 7.21 -6.69 1.00
C ILE A 100 8.64 -6.25 0.68
N THR A 101 9.44 -7.15 0.12
CA THR A 101 10.83 -6.83 -0.19
C THR A 101 10.91 -5.85 -1.37
N ALA A 102 12.02 -5.14 -1.49
CA ALA A 102 12.31 -4.29 -2.64
C ALA A 102 12.05 -5.05 -3.96
N GLY A 103 11.43 -4.38 -4.92
CA GLY A 103 11.11 -4.93 -6.23
C GLY A 103 9.85 -5.80 -6.30
N GLN A 104 9.22 -6.17 -5.19
CA GLN A 104 8.03 -7.06 -5.20
C GLN A 104 6.71 -6.31 -5.39
N LEU A 105 6.63 -5.06 -4.95
CA LEU A 105 5.49 -4.20 -5.27
C LEU A 105 5.77 -3.51 -6.59
N THR A 106 5.28 -4.11 -7.68
CA THR A 106 5.42 -3.58 -9.04
C THR A 106 4.17 -2.82 -9.46
N PHE A 107 4.39 -1.69 -10.12
CA PHE A 107 3.38 -0.86 -10.75
C PHE A 107 3.66 -0.89 -12.24
N SER A 108 2.79 -1.52 -13.03
CA SER A 108 2.95 -1.63 -14.47
C SER A 108 1.66 -1.27 -15.20
N LEU A 109 1.80 -0.64 -16.36
CA LEU A 109 0.69 -0.45 -17.31
C LEU A 109 0.57 -1.72 -18.16
N SER A 110 -0.57 -2.40 -18.08
CA SER A 110 -0.94 -3.52 -18.95
C SER A 110 -1.95 -3.08 -20.00
#